data_AF-D8FVK2-F1
#
_entry.id   AF-D8FVK2-F1
#
_cell.length_a   1.000
_cell.length_b   1.000
_cell.length_c   1.000
_cell.angle_alpha   90.00
_cell.angle_beta   90.00
_cell.angle_gamma   90.00
#
_symmetry.space_group_name_H-M   'P 1'
#
loop_
_entity.id
_entity.type
_entity.pdbx_description
1 polymer ?
#
loop_
_entity_poly.entity_id
_entity_poly.type
_entity_poly.pdbx_seq_one_letter_code
_entity_poly.pdbx_strand_id
1 'polypeptide(L)' 'MTSQQIEQQIQPKAISSLEPLTPEQVQKTIDMLDEWMTDESGYDEETWPALKAALDKERDIVSAERLFNE' A
#
# COMPACT_ATOMS: atom_id res chain seq x y z
N MET A 1 33.84 -8.52 8.24
CA MET A 1 33.97 -7.05 8.14
C MET A 1 33.05 -6.50 7.04
N THR A 2 31.74 -6.78 7.03
CA THR A 2 30.83 -6.22 5.99
C THR A 2 29.31 -6.38 6.22
N SER A 3 28.83 -6.85 7.39
CA SER A 3 27.38 -7.05 7.59
C SER A 3 26.68 -5.94 8.38
N GLN A 4 27.41 -5.19 9.22
CA GLN A 4 26.81 -4.16 10.07
C GLN A 4 26.51 -2.83 9.35
N GLN A 5 27.01 -2.64 8.12
CA GLN A 5 26.87 -1.38 7.39
C GLN A 5 25.54 -1.25 6.63
N ILE A 6 24.83 -2.34 6.40
CA ILE A 6 23.60 -2.35 5.59
C ILE A 6 22.36 -2.05 6.45
N GLU A 7 22.33 -2.49 7.72
CA GLU A 7 21.16 -2.30 8.60
C GLU A 7 20.94 -0.85 9.06
N GLN A 8 21.98 0.00 9.04
CA GLN A 8 21.84 1.38 9.51
C GLN A 8 21.09 2.29 8.53
N GLN A 9 20.89 1.87 7.28
CA GLN A 9 20.29 2.69 6.22
C GLN A 9 18.75 2.62 6.20
N ILE A 10 18.13 1.72 6.97
CA ILE A 10 16.66 1.54 7.03
C ILE A 10 16.11 1.98 8.39
N GLN A 11 16.86 2.80 9.15
CA GLN A 11 16.28 3.48 10.30
C GLN A 11 15.40 4.61 9.76
N PRO A 12 14.07 4.62 9.98
CA PRO A 12 13.27 5.79 9.68
C PRO A 12 13.83 6.92 10.53
N LYS A 13 14.45 7.92 9.88
CA LYS A 13 14.93 9.12 10.55
C LYS A 13 13.76 9.66 11.37
N ALA A 14 13.94 9.69 12.69
CA ALA A 14 12.90 10.12 13.61
C ALA A 14 12.28 11.43 13.11
N ILE A 15 10.95 11.49 13.10
CA ILE A 15 10.10 12.63 12.68
C ILE A 15 10.32 13.87 13.59
N SER A 16 11.33 13.83 14.45
CA SER A 16 11.57 14.78 15.52
C SER A 16 12.12 16.14 15.08
N SER A 17 12.20 16.39 13.76
CA SER A 17 12.59 17.69 13.20
C SER A 17 11.81 17.97 11.92
N LEU A 18 10.48 17.99 12.01
CA LEU A 18 9.66 18.57 10.96
C LEU A 18 9.75 20.10 11.10
N GLU A 19 10.58 20.72 10.27
CA GLU A 19 10.43 22.16 10.06
C GLU A 19 9.02 22.42 9.50
N PRO A 20 8.36 23.51 9.92
CA PRO A 20 7.06 23.88 9.35
C PRO A 20 7.17 23.99 7.84
N LEU A 21 6.26 23.31 7.12
CA LEU A 21 6.18 23.41 5.68
C LEU A 21 5.89 24.86 5.28
N THR A 22 6.56 25.34 4.23
CA THR A 22 6.22 26.63 3.64
C THR A 22 4.84 26.55 2.97
N PRO A 23 4.12 27.68 2.81
CA PRO A 23 2.84 27.67 2.11
C PRO A 23 2.89 27.05 0.70
N GLU A 24 4.02 27.23 0.00
CA GLU A 24 4.27 26.63 -1.31
C GLU A 24 4.43 25.10 -1.23
N GLN A 25 5.11 24.60 -0.20
CA GLN A 25 5.24 23.15 0.03
C GLN A 25 3.90 22.54 0.39
N VAL A 26 3.10 23.21 1.22
CA VAL A 26 1.74 22.77 1.57
C VAL A 26 0.87 22.69 0.32
N GLN A 27 0.86 23.73 -0.51
CA GLN A 27 0.06 23.74 -1.74
C GLN A 27 0.51 22.62 -2.69
N LYS A 28 1.82 22.45 -2.89
CA LYS A 28 2.35 21.37 -3.72
C LYS A 28 1.97 19.98 -3.21
N THR A 29 1.93 19.78 -1.89
CA THR A 29 1.48 18.52 -1.30
C THR A 29 -0.02 18.29 -1.53
N ILE A 30 -0.85 19.34 -1.40
CA ILE A 30 -2.28 19.26 -1.69
C ILE A 30 -2.50 18.90 -3.17
N ASP A 31 -1.85 19.60 -4.10
CA ASP A 31 -2.01 19.36 -5.53
C ASP A 31 -1.61 17.92 -5.92
N MET A 32 -0.53 17.39 -5.33
CA MET A 32 -0.08 16.02 -5.55
C MET A 32 -1.06 14.98 -5.00
N LEU A 33 -1.68 15.26 -3.84
CA LEU A 33 -2.70 14.38 -3.26
C LEU A 33 -3.99 14.43 -4.08
N ASP A 34 -4.39 15.61 -4.55
CA ASP A 34 -5.54 15.76 -5.42
C ASP A 34 -5.32 15.04 -6.75
N GLU A 35 -4.13 15.12 -7.35
CA GLU A 35 -3.75 14.36 -8.55
C GLU A 35 -3.82 12.85 -8.31
N TRP A 36 -3.34 12.36 -7.17
CA TRP A 36 -3.44 10.95 -6.79
C TRP A 36 -4.88 10.48 -6.54
N MET A 37 -5.71 11.32 -5.94
CA MET A 37 -7.13 11.03 -5.73
C MET A 37 -7.94 11.10 -7.03
N THR A 38 -7.45 11.88 -8.00
CA THR A 38 -8.03 11.99 -9.35
C THR A 38 -7.51 10.90 -10.29
N ASP A 39 -6.63 9.99 -9.82
CA ASP A 39 -6.29 8.78 -10.57
C ASP A 39 -7.53 7.87 -10.63
N GLU A 40 -8.40 8.15 -11.60
CA GLU A 40 -9.50 7.30 -12.07
C GLU A 40 -8.96 6.07 -12.82
N SER A 41 -7.85 5.51 -12.35
CA SER A 41 -7.57 4.10 -12.57
C SER A 41 -8.80 3.37 -12.03
N GLY A 42 -9.72 2.95 -12.91
CA GLY A 42 -10.97 2.24 -12.60
C GLY A 42 -10.76 0.87 -11.92
N TYR A 43 -9.69 0.75 -11.13
CA TYR A 43 -9.29 -0.37 -10.32
C TYR A 43 -10.42 -0.78 -9.38
N ASP A 44 -11.10 0.20 -8.75
CA ASP A 44 -12.19 -0.07 -7.81
C ASP A 44 -13.48 -0.56 -8.50
N GLU A 45 -13.76 -0.12 -9.73
CA GLU A 45 -15.03 -0.42 -10.41
C GLU A 45 -14.96 -1.67 -11.30
N GLU A 46 -13.84 -1.93 -11.98
CA GLU A 46 -13.71 -3.06 -12.91
C GLU A 46 -12.79 -4.17 -12.38
N THR A 47 -11.66 -3.80 -11.80
CA THR A 47 -10.60 -4.79 -11.47
C THR A 47 -10.85 -5.46 -10.12
N TRP A 48 -11.33 -4.72 -9.13
CA TRP A 48 -11.57 -5.21 -7.78
C TRP A 48 -12.65 -6.31 -7.69
N PRO A 49 -13.81 -6.19 -8.37
CA PRO A 49 -14.82 -7.26 -8.37
C PRO A 49 -14.29 -8.59 -8.93
N ALA A 50 -13.50 -8.54 -10.00
CA ALA A 50 -12.92 -9.72 -10.63
C ALA A 50 -11.87 -10.39 -9.74
N LEU A 51 -10.97 -9.61 -9.13
CA LEU A 51 -9.99 -10.11 -8.17
C LEU A 51 -10.65 -10.72 -6.94
N LYS A 52 -11.68 -10.05 -6.38
CA LYS A 52 -12.43 -10.54 -5.24
C LYS A 52 -13.11 -11.88 -5.54
N ALA A 53 -13.73 -12.02 -6.72
CA ALA A 53 -14.35 -13.27 -7.13
C ALA A 53 -13.33 -14.43 -7.25
N ALA A 54 -12.13 -14.15 -7.79
CA ALA A 54 -11.06 -15.15 -7.87
C ALA A 54 -10.56 -15.57 -6.48
N LEU A 55 -10.36 -14.62 -5.57
CA LEU A 55 -9.93 -14.89 -4.20
C LEU A 55 -10.99 -15.66 -3.39
N ASP A 56 -12.27 -15.30 -3.53
CA ASP A 56 -13.37 -15.99 -2.88
C ASP A 56 -13.46 -17.46 -3.35
N LYS A 57 -13.26 -17.70 -4.65
CA LYS A 57 -13.23 -19.06 -5.21
C LYS A 57 -12.07 -19.90 -4.65
N GLU A 58 -10.87 -19.35 -4.60
CA GLU A 58 -9.70 -20.05 -4.04
C GLU A 58 -9.89 -20.33 -2.54
N ARG A 59 -10.44 -19.37 -1.78
CA ARG A 59 -10.77 -19.57 -0.36
C ARG A 59 -11.74 -20.74 -0.19
N ASP A 60 -12.78 -20.84 -1.02
CA ASP A 60 -13.79 -21.87 -0.89
C ASP A 60 -13.21 -23.26 -1.24
N ILE A 61 -12.32 -23.34 -2.24
CA ILE A 61 -11.59 -24.58 -2.58
C ILE A 61 -10.71 -25.02 -1.42
N VAL A 62 -9.85 -24.14 -0.89
CA VAL A 62 -8.95 -24.46 0.21
C VAL A 62 -9.72 -24.83 1.48
N SER A 63 -10.85 -24.14 1.73
CA SER A 63 -11.72 -24.45 2.88
C SER A 63 -12.43 -25.78 2.71
N ALA A 64 -12.91 -26.11 1.50
CA ALA A 64 -13.51 -27.40 1.20
C ALA A 64 -12.48 -28.54 1.29
N GLU A 65 -11.29 -28.38 0.73
CA GLU A 65 -10.19 -29.35 0.88
C GLU A 65 -9.85 -29.61 2.35
N ARG A 66 -9.88 -28.57 3.19
CA ARG A 66 -9.66 -28.72 4.63
C ARG A 66 -10.78 -29.49 5.35
N LEU A 67 -12.03 -29.40 4.89
CA LEU A 67 -13.18 -30.10 5.47
C LEU A 67 -13.27 -31.57 5.05
N PHE A 68 -12.72 -31.93 3.88
CA PHE A 68 -12.79 -33.30 3.33
C PHE A 68 -11.50 -34.11 3.49
N ASN A 69 -10.41 -33.50 3.99
CA ASN A 69 -9.13 -34.18 4.29
C ASN A 69 -8.87 -34.39 5.80
N GLU A 70 -9.91 -34.38 6.66
CA GLU A 70 -9.82 -34.81 8.07
C GLU A 70 -10.12 -36.30 8.27
#